data_AF-A0A6M3J860-F1
#
_entry.id   AF-A0A6M3J860-F1
#
_cell.length_a   1.000
_cell.length_b   1.000
_cell.length_c   1.000
_cell.angle_alpha   90.00
_cell.angle_beta   90.00
_cell.angle_gamma   90.00
#
_symmetry.space_group_name_H-M   'P 1'
#
loop_
_entity.id
_entity.type
_entity.pdbx_description
1 polymer ?
#
loop_
_entity_poly.entity_id
_entity_poly.type
_entity_poly.pdbx_seq_one_letter_code
_entity_poly.pdbx_strand_id
1 'polypeptide(L)'
;MTASGYADLKFPKPRPQALAKRDRDAERERVSTAEDKIVRQRSGGRCEVIERVRAWTLAGWTMTRCNRRAVGEPHHLKGGYGRRNRGDSILALWKLDTCGQCHVEIHNGMLAPTDPQADAATCVFTRRR
;
A
#
# COMPACT_ATOMS: atom_id res chain seq x y z
N MET A 1 5.04 -66.52 7.71
CA MET A 1 3.98 -65.69 8.34
C MET A 1 4.53 -64.26 8.43
N THR A 2 4.09 -63.38 7.54
CA THR A 2 4.61 -62.01 7.37
C THR A 2 3.83 -61.04 8.26
N ALA A 3 4.43 -60.59 9.36
CA ALA A 3 3.88 -59.51 10.16
C ALA A 3 4.22 -58.17 9.49
N SER A 4 3.18 -57.52 8.98
CA SER A 4 3.18 -56.20 8.36
C SER A 4 3.64 -55.12 9.35
N GLY A 5 4.91 -54.71 9.25
CA GLY A 5 5.58 -53.73 10.13
C GLY A 5 5.25 -52.26 9.85
N TYR A 6 3.97 -51.91 9.65
CA TYR A 6 3.54 -50.52 9.34
C TYR A 6 2.48 -49.97 10.31
N ALA A 7 2.43 -50.42 11.56
CA ALA A 7 1.37 -50.00 12.49
C ALA A 7 1.61 -48.66 13.23
N ASP A 8 2.79 -48.03 13.12
CA ASP A 8 3.16 -46.91 14.00
C ASP A 8 3.67 -45.63 13.31
N LEU A 9 3.33 -45.40 12.04
CA LEU A 9 3.53 -44.09 11.43
C LEU A 9 2.48 -43.10 11.95
N LYS A 10 2.68 -42.61 13.18
CA LYS A 10 1.98 -41.46 13.75
C LYS A 10 2.33 -40.22 12.93
N PHE A 11 1.57 -39.96 11.86
CA PHE A 11 1.63 -38.69 11.16
C PHE A 11 1.16 -37.60 12.13
N PRO A 12 2.01 -36.62 12.49
CA PRO A 12 1.58 -35.54 13.38
C PRO A 12 0.39 -34.83 12.74
N LYS A 13 -0.65 -34.58 13.55
CA LYS A 13 -1.84 -33.86 13.07
C LYS A 13 -1.38 -32.53 12.45
N PRO A 14 -1.89 -32.16 11.25
CA PRO A 14 -1.49 -30.92 10.62
C PRO A 14 -1.83 -29.74 11.53
N ARG A 15 -0.96 -28.73 11.52
CA ARG A 15 -1.15 -27.52 12.33
C ARG A 15 -2.53 -26.91 12.01
N PRO A 16 -3.32 -26.51 13.04
CA PRO A 16 -4.60 -25.85 12.82
C PRO A 16 -4.48 -24.66 11.87
N GLN A 17 -5.31 -24.62 10.83
CA GLN A 17 -5.27 -23.56 9.82
C GLN A 17 -5.44 -22.15 10.42
N ALA A 18 -6.19 -22.04 11.52
CA ALA A 18 -6.36 -20.79 12.26
C ALA A 18 -5.03 -20.25 12.83
N LEU A 19 -4.16 -21.12 13.34
CA LEU A 19 -2.84 -20.71 13.84
C LEU A 19 -1.94 -20.26 12.68
N ALA A 20 -1.93 -21.02 11.58
CA ALA A 20 -1.19 -20.63 10.38
C ALA A 20 -1.68 -19.30 9.78
N LYS A 21 -2.98 -18.99 9.89
CA LYS A 21 -3.53 -17.69 9.47
C LYS A 21 -3.03 -16.56 10.39
N ARG A 22 -3.10 -16.75 11.70
CA ARG A 22 -2.65 -15.75 12.70
C ARG A 22 -1.18 -15.40 12.52
N ASP A 23 -0.31 -16.39 12.31
CA ASP A 23 1.12 -16.14 12.07
C ASP A 23 1.34 -15.29 10.81
N ARG A 24 0.60 -15.57 9.73
CA ARG A 24 0.69 -14.80 8.49
C ARG A 24 0.19 -13.36 8.66
N ASP A 25 -0.90 -13.17 9.41
CA ASP A 25 -1.42 -11.84 9.69
C ASP A 25 -0.46 -11.04 10.59
N ALA A 26 0.16 -11.67 11.59
CA ALA A 26 1.16 -11.06 12.46
C ALA A 26 2.43 -10.67 11.70
N GLU A 27 2.92 -11.55 10.83
CA GLU A 27 4.07 -11.23 9.97
C GLU A 27 3.75 -10.09 9.00
N ARG A 28 2.54 -10.07 8.43
CA ARG A 28 2.09 -8.96 7.58
C ARG A 28 2.08 -7.64 8.34
N GLU A 29 1.54 -7.63 9.55
CA GLU A 29 1.47 -6.44 10.39
C GLU A 29 2.87 -5.88 10.71
N ARG A 30 3.81 -6.80 11.02
CA ARG A 30 5.21 -6.46 11.27
C ARG A 30 5.85 -5.76 10.07
N VAL A 31 5.65 -6.30 8.87
CA VAL A 31 6.18 -5.70 7.64
C VAL A 31 5.47 -4.36 7.36
N SER A 32 4.14 -4.28 7.52
CA SER A 32 3.41 -3.03 7.26
C SER A 32 3.90 -1.90 8.15
N THR A 33 4.06 -2.18 9.45
CA THR A 33 4.54 -1.19 10.42
C THR A 33 5.94 -0.68 10.06
N ALA A 34 6.83 -1.58 9.62
CA ALA A 34 8.18 -1.20 9.20
C ALA A 34 8.15 -0.31 7.95
N GLU A 35 7.35 -0.66 6.95
CA GLU A 35 7.19 0.12 5.72
C GLU A 35 6.51 1.46 5.96
N ASP A 36 5.51 1.53 6.84
CA ASP A 36 4.82 2.77 7.20
C ASP A 36 5.77 3.76 7.90
N LYS A 37 6.74 3.25 8.69
CA LYS A 37 7.79 4.08 9.26
C LYS A 37 8.67 4.71 8.17
N ILE A 38 9.03 3.94 7.14
CA ILE A 38 9.80 4.44 6.00
C ILE A 38 9.01 5.54 5.27
N VAL A 39 7.71 5.33 5.03
CA VAL A 39 6.81 6.32 4.41
C VAL A 39 6.78 7.61 5.22
N ARG A 40 6.55 7.53 6.54
CA ARG A 40 6.51 8.71 7.42
C ARG A 40 7.84 9.44 7.50
N GLN A 41 8.95 8.71 7.49
CA GLN A 41 10.28 9.31 7.46
C GLN A 41 10.53 10.04 6.13
N ARG A 42 10.14 9.43 5.00
CA ARG A 42 10.23 10.03 3.66
C ARG A 42 9.38 11.29 3.52
N SER A 43 8.15 11.25 4.04
CA SER A 43 7.18 12.34 3.92
C SER A 43 7.51 13.53 4.81
N GLY A 44 8.24 13.31 5.92
CA GLY A 44 8.42 14.32 6.98
C GLY A 44 7.09 14.76 7.63
N GLY A 45 6.07 13.89 7.58
CA GLY A 45 4.71 14.19 8.04
C GLY A 45 3.96 15.19 7.15
N ARG A 46 4.37 15.36 5.88
CA ARG A 46 3.68 16.20 4.90
C ARG A 46 3.01 15.36 3.83
N CYS A 47 1.86 15.81 3.33
CA CYS A 47 1.17 15.16 2.23
C CYS A 47 2.09 15.03 1.01
N GLU A 48 2.17 13.83 0.44
CA GLU A 48 3.00 13.50 -0.71
C GLU A 48 2.28 13.66 -2.06
N VAL A 49 1.00 14.00 -2.04
CA VAL A 49 0.21 14.22 -3.27
C VAL A 49 0.72 15.43 -4.04
N ILE A 50 1.11 15.18 -5.29
CA ILE A 50 1.47 16.18 -6.29
C ILE A 50 0.35 16.22 -7.32
N GLU A 51 -0.30 17.37 -7.47
CA GLU A 51 -1.38 17.57 -8.44
C GLU A 51 -0.85 18.35 -9.65
N ARG A 52 -1.17 17.87 -10.84
CA ARG A 52 -0.94 18.57 -12.11
C ARG A 52 -2.11 19.50 -12.36
N VAL A 53 -1.87 20.81 -12.24
CA VAL A 53 -2.87 21.87 -12.44
C VAL A 53 -2.51 22.71 -13.66
N ARG A 54 -3.54 23.23 -14.36
CA ARG A 54 -3.32 24.10 -15.53
C ARG A 54 -2.80 25.45 -15.03
N ALA A 55 -1.67 25.91 -15.57
CA ALA A 55 -1.15 27.22 -15.21
C ALA A 55 -2.11 28.31 -15.71
N TRP A 56 -2.40 29.29 -14.85
CA TRP A 56 -3.26 30.43 -15.20
C TRP A 56 -2.60 31.28 -16.30
N THR A 57 -1.30 31.53 -16.19
CA THR A 57 -0.60 32.61 -16.90
C THR A 57 0.17 32.16 -18.13
N LEU A 58 0.36 30.84 -18.30
CA LEU A 58 1.07 30.25 -19.42
C LEU A 58 0.23 29.07 -19.90
N ALA A 59 0.20 28.81 -21.20
CA ALA A 59 -0.49 27.66 -21.80
C ALA A 59 0.17 26.30 -21.44
N GLY A 60 0.55 26.11 -20.19
CA GLY A 60 1.29 24.97 -19.66
C GLY A 60 0.63 24.36 -18.43
N TRP A 61 1.24 23.29 -17.95
CA TRP A 61 0.86 22.62 -16.72
C TRP A 61 1.90 22.90 -15.65
N THR A 62 1.46 23.09 -14.41
CA THR A 62 2.34 23.15 -13.24
C THR A 62 2.03 22.00 -12.30
N MET A 63 3.04 21.54 -11.58
CA MET A 63 2.93 20.50 -10.55
C MET A 63 2.94 21.18 -9.18
N THR A 64 1.90 20.96 -8.39
CA THR A 64 1.78 21.55 -7.06
C THR A 64 1.65 20.45 -6.02
N ARG A 65 2.56 20.43 -5.06
CA ARG A 65 2.48 19.52 -3.90
C ARG A 65 1.47 20.06 -2.89
N CYS A 66 0.67 19.17 -2.32
CA CYS A 66 -0.25 19.50 -1.24
C CYS A 66 0.54 19.99 -0.01
N ASN A 67 0.18 21.17 0.51
CA ASN A 67 0.88 21.78 1.64
C ASN A 67 0.47 21.26 3.03
N ARG A 68 -0.53 20.37 3.09
CA ARG A 68 -1.11 19.88 4.35
C ARG A 68 -0.24 18.81 5.02
N ARG A 69 -0.45 18.65 6.32
CA ARG A 69 0.12 17.53 7.09
C ARG A 69 -0.56 16.23 6.67
N ALA A 70 0.23 15.17 6.58
CA ALA A 70 -0.32 13.84 6.42
C ALA A 70 -0.95 13.40 7.74
N VAL A 71 -2.07 12.69 7.66
CA VAL A 71 -2.84 12.25 8.84
C VAL A 71 -3.37 10.84 8.61
N GLY A 72 -3.23 9.99 9.61
CA GLY A 72 -3.74 8.62 9.58
C GLY A 72 -2.79 7.61 8.93
N GLU A 73 -3.37 6.71 8.15
CA GLU A 73 -2.67 5.60 7.48
C GLU A 73 -2.23 6.01 6.06
N PRO A 74 -1.06 5.52 5.58
CA PRO A 74 -0.64 5.74 4.21
C PRO A 74 -1.63 5.19 3.18
N HIS A 75 -1.80 5.94 2.09
CA HIS A 75 -2.59 5.52 0.95
C HIS A 75 -1.82 4.51 0.10
N HIS A 76 -2.42 3.37 -0.24
CA HIS A 76 -1.80 2.38 -1.12
C HIS A 76 -2.10 2.70 -2.58
N LEU A 77 -1.06 2.94 -3.40
CA LEU A 77 -1.18 3.19 -4.83
C LEU A 77 -1.59 1.94 -5.62
N LYS A 78 -1.16 0.76 -5.17
CA LYS A 78 -1.63 -0.52 -5.70
C LYS A 78 -2.79 -1.02 -4.86
N GLY A 79 -3.89 -1.37 -5.54
CA GLY A 79 -5.03 -2.05 -4.90
C GLY A 79 -4.56 -3.27 -4.10
N GLY A 80 -4.90 -3.30 -2.81
CA GLY A 80 -4.34 -4.26 -1.86
C GLY A 80 -4.54 -5.72 -2.26
N TYR A 81 -3.55 -6.56 -1.90
CA TYR A 81 -3.51 -8.04 -1.80
C TYR A 81 -4.35 -8.94 -2.74
N GLY A 82 -4.82 -8.44 -3.88
CA GLY A 82 -5.35 -9.29 -4.94
C GLY A 82 -4.28 -10.24 -5.47
N ARG A 83 -4.68 -11.34 -6.14
CA ARG A 83 -3.78 -12.36 -6.72
C ARG A 83 -2.64 -11.79 -7.60
N ARG A 84 -2.79 -10.56 -8.10
CA ARG A 84 -1.86 -9.92 -9.05
C ARG A 84 -0.72 -9.12 -8.41
N ASN A 85 -0.79 -8.74 -7.12
CA ASN A 85 0.19 -7.85 -6.46
C ASN A 85 0.48 -8.27 -4.99
N ARG A 86 0.53 -9.58 -4.69
CA ARG A 86 0.70 -10.06 -3.31
C ARG A 86 2.03 -9.58 -2.72
N GLY A 87 1.97 -8.70 -1.72
CA GLY A 87 3.13 -8.20 -0.99
C GLY A 87 3.52 -6.80 -1.41
N ASP A 88 3.58 -6.51 -2.71
CA ASP A 88 4.10 -5.22 -3.21
C ASP A 88 3.35 -4.00 -2.67
N SER A 89 2.03 -4.07 -2.51
CA SER A 89 1.25 -2.95 -1.97
C SER A 89 1.62 -2.56 -0.54
N ILE A 90 2.31 -3.44 0.21
CA ILE A 90 2.76 -3.17 1.57
C ILE A 90 4.02 -2.29 1.61
N LEU A 91 4.80 -2.33 0.53
CA LEU A 91 6.11 -1.69 0.48
C LEU A 91 5.92 -0.17 0.43
N ALA A 92 6.82 0.56 1.09
CA ALA A 92 6.83 2.02 1.12
C ALA A 92 6.88 2.63 -0.29
N LEU A 93 7.46 1.90 -1.25
CA LEU A 93 7.48 2.26 -2.67
C LEU A 93 6.08 2.46 -3.25
N TRP A 94 5.07 1.74 -2.75
CA TRP A 94 3.70 1.77 -3.26
C TRP A 94 2.71 2.43 -2.30
N LYS A 95 3.22 3.18 -1.32
CA LYS A 95 2.45 3.88 -0.29
C LYS A 95 2.73 5.37 -0.35
N LEU A 96 1.72 6.21 -0.16
CA LEU A 96 1.85 7.65 -0.02
C LEU A 96 1.36 8.11 1.35
N ASP A 97 2.10 8.98 2.01
CA ASP A 97 1.61 9.68 3.19
C ASP A 97 0.68 10.80 2.74
N THR A 98 -0.60 10.72 3.12
CA THR A 98 -1.63 11.63 2.60
C THR A 98 -2.34 12.38 3.71
N CYS A 99 -2.77 13.61 3.42
CA CYS A 99 -3.71 14.30 4.30
C CYS A 99 -5.11 13.72 4.10
N GLY A 100 -5.99 13.87 5.10
CA GLY A 100 -7.33 13.26 5.08
C GLY A 100 -8.16 13.63 3.85
N GLN A 101 -8.12 14.89 3.39
CA GLN A 101 -8.86 15.27 2.19
C GLN A 101 -8.28 14.64 0.92
N CYS A 102 -6.96 14.69 0.70
CA CYS A 102 -6.38 14.05 -0.48
C CYS A 102 -6.61 12.54 -0.47
N HIS A 103 -6.56 11.92 0.72
CA HIS A 103 -6.87 10.50 0.87
C HIS A 103 -8.28 10.17 0.37
N VAL A 104 -9.28 10.93 0.82
CA VAL A 104 -10.68 10.79 0.39
C VAL A 104 -10.84 11.10 -1.10
N GLU A 105 -10.18 12.13 -1.61
CA GLU A 105 -10.25 12.52 -3.03
C GLU A 105 -9.68 11.43 -3.96
N ILE A 106 -8.62 10.73 -3.55
CA ILE A 106 -8.07 9.61 -4.31
C ILE A 106 -9.04 8.42 -4.28
N HIS A 107 -9.56 8.05 -3.11
CA HIS A 107 -10.54 6.96 -2.97
C HIS A 107 -11.80 7.18 -3.80
N ASN A 108 -12.29 8.42 -3.85
CA ASN A 108 -13.48 8.79 -4.63
C ASN A 108 -13.18 9.00 -6.12
N GLY A 109 -11.94 8.82 -6.57
CA GLY A 109 -11.54 9.00 -7.96
C GLY A 109 -11.55 10.45 -8.45
N MET A 110 -11.71 11.43 -7.54
CA MET A 110 -11.58 12.86 -7.87
C MET A 110 -10.13 13.20 -8.20
N LEU A 111 -9.18 12.65 -7.45
CA LEU A 111 -7.75 12.67 -7.79
C LEU A 111 -7.36 11.31 -8.36
N ALA A 112 -7.06 11.28 -9.66
CA ALA A 112 -6.62 10.06 -10.32
C ALA A 112 -5.13 10.13 -10.65
N PRO A 113 -4.36 9.05 -10.44
CA PRO A 113 -2.97 9.00 -10.88
C PRO A 113 -2.91 9.14 -12.40
N THR A 114 -1.97 9.94 -12.88
CA THR A 114 -1.72 10.16 -14.32
C THR A 114 -1.20 8.87 -14.97
N ASP A 115 -0.34 8.15 -14.24
CA ASP A 115 0.13 6.81 -14.59
C ASP A 115 -0.26 5.85 -13.45
N PRO A 116 -1.17 4.88 -13.70
CA PRO A 116 -1.57 3.88 -12.71
C PRO A 116 -0.45 2.95 -12.23
N GLN A 117 0.70 2.91 -12.91
CA GLN A 117 1.87 2.11 -12.55
C GLN A 117 2.98 2.93 -11.86
N ALA A 118 2.79 4.24 -11.70
CA ALA A 118 3.76 5.09 -11.02
C ALA A 118 3.88 4.72 -9.54
N ASP A 119 5.12 4.71 -9.06
CA ASP A 119 5.43 4.50 -7.65
C ASP A 119 5.22 5.78 -6.83
N ALA A 120 5.43 5.70 -5.52
CA ALA A 120 5.27 6.83 -4.61
C ALA A 120 6.21 8.01 -4.90
N ALA A 121 7.35 7.78 -5.56
CA ALA A 121 8.31 8.83 -5.87
C ALA A 121 7.92 9.63 -7.13
N THR A 122 7.21 8.98 -8.06
CA THR A 122 6.90 9.55 -9.39
C THR A 122 5.41 9.80 -9.62
N CYS A 123 4.54 9.34 -8.71
CA CYS A 123 3.10 9.48 -8.87
C CYS A 123 2.64 10.94 -8.85
N VAL A 124 2.01 11.36 -9.95
CA VAL A 124 1.37 12.66 -10.12
C VAL A 124 -0.11 12.48 -10.37
N PHE A 125 -0.94 13.26 -9.70
CA PHE A 125 -2.40 13.20 -9.80
C PHE A 125 -2.95 14.26 -10.74
N THR A 126 -4.06 13.92 -11.38
CA THR A 126 -4.92 14.87 -12.10
C THR A 126 -6.29 14.87 -11.47
N ARG A 127 -6.86 16.06 -11.35
CA ARG A 127 -8.22 16.21 -10.84
C ARG A 127 -9.23 15.99 -11.96
N ARG A 128 -10.15 15.06 -11.75
CA ARG A 128 -11.31 14.84 -12.62
C ARG A 128 -12.39 15.87 -12.24
N ARG A 129 -12.96 16.52 -13.24
CA ARG A 129 -14.12 17.42 -13.08
C ARG A 129 -15.40 16.61 -13.16
#